data_AF-K0XDV4-F1
#
_entry.id   AF-K0XDV4-F1
#
_cell.length_a   1.000
_cell.length_b   1.000
_cell.length_c   1.000
_cell.angle_alpha   90.00
_cell.angle_beta   90.00
_cell.angle_gamma   90.00
#
_symmetry.space_group_name_H-M   'P 1'
#
loop_
_entity.id
_entity.type
_entity.pdbx_description
1 polymer ?
#
loop_
_entity_poly.entity_id
_entity_poly.type
_entity_poly.pdbx_seq_one_letter_code
_entity_poly.pdbx_strand_id
1 'polypeptide(L)'
;MRYWNFSKVVIDIVDMRADIENGGILVVMIKKEDMLKDLDSYINRQVVVFKDRYDMNGTYAEVKKDEAEFLGETGPYIIIHIKKYGQSLYKRVVYLKVGNYIAEIYAFAGDELSAKQMIDAISKIEE
;
A
#
# COMPACT_ATOMS: atom_id res chain seq x y z
N MET A 1 -29.57 -15.47 -3.50
CA MET A 1 -29.19 -15.47 -2.06
C MET A 1 -27.86 -16.19 -1.90
N ARG A 2 -26.78 -15.48 -1.55
CA ARG A 2 -25.59 -16.06 -0.92
C ARG A 2 -25.19 -15.09 0.19
N TYR A 3 -25.43 -15.50 1.42
CA TYR A 3 -24.99 -14.81 2.62
C TYR A 3 -23.48 -15.03 2.75
N TRP A 4 -22.71 -13.95 2.86
CA TRP A 4 -21.33 -14.01 3.35
C TRP A 4 -21.32 -13.48 4.78
N ASN A 5 -20.90 -14.36 5.69
CA ASN A 5 -20.88 -14.15 7.13
C ASN A 5 -19.56 -13.46 7.48
N PHE A 6 -19.58 -12.15 7.76
CA PHE A 6 -18.42 -11.40 8.24
C PHE A 6 -18.19 -11.65 9.74
N SER A 7 -17.90 -12.89 10.13
CA SER A 7 -17.61 -13.23 11.53
C SER A 7 -16.11 -13.09 11.83
N LYS A 8 -15.71 -11.85 12.14
CA LYS A 8 -14.53 -11.35 12.89
C LYS A 8 -14.01 -10.06 12.23
N VAL A 9 -14.83 -9.04 12.32
CA VAL A 9 -14.42 -7.66 12.09
C VAL A 9 -13.76 -7.19 13.38
N VAL A 10 -12.43 -7.26 13.46
CA VAL A 10 -11.68 -6.43 14.42
C VAL A 10 -11.46 -5.10 13.71
N ILE A 11 -12.38 -4.16 13.91
CA ILE A 11 -12.15 -2.75 13.59
C ILE A 11 -11.24 -2.21 14.68
N ASP A 12 -9.94 -2.15 14.39
CA ASP A 12 -9.07 -1.09 14.91
C ASP A 12 -8.51 -0.37 13.67
N ILE A 13 -9.42 0.26 12.91
CA ILE A 13 -9.08 1.00 11.70
C ILE A 13 -8.74 2.43 12.13
N VAL A 14 -7.47 2.71 12.40
CA VAL A 14 -6.95 4.06 12.16
C VAL A 14 -6.63 4.13 10.67
N ASP A 15 -7.63 4.53 9.87
CA ASP A 15 -7.45 4.91 8.47
C ASP A 15 -7.22 6.41 8.44
N MET A 16 -5.98 6.82 8.18
CA MET A 16 -5.68 8.21 7.87
C MET A 16 -5.64 8.34 6.36
N ARG A 17 -6.67 9.00 5.81
CA ARG A 17 -6.70 9.43 4.41
C ARG A 17 -6.44 10.93 4.34
N ALA A 18 -5.38 11.32 3.64
CA ALA A 18 -5.13 12.71 3.29
C ALA A 18 -5.25 12.88 1.78
N ASP A 19 -6.18 13.74 1.35
CA ASP A 19 -6.19 14.25 -0.01
C ASP A 19 -5.21 15.43 -0.06
N ILE A 20 -4.21 15.34 -0.94
CA ILE A 20 -3.11 16.34 -1.02
C ILE A 20 -3.29 17.16 -2.30
N GLU A 21 -2.78 18.39 -2.33
CA GLU A 21 -2.80 19.23 -3.53
C GLU A 21 -2.34 18.43 -4.77
N ASN A 22 -3.07 18.57 -5.88
CA ASN A 22 -2.96 17.76 -7.12
C ASN A 22 -3.67 16.39 -7.13
N GLY A 23 -4.58 16.12 -6.19
CA GLY A 23 -5.48 14.95 -6.25
C GLY A 23 -4.82 13.62 -5.86
N GLY A 24 -3.67 13.70 -5.19
CA GLY A 24 -3.01 12.54 -4.60
C GLY A 24 -3.73 12.08 -3.34
N ILE A 25 -3.71 10.76 -3.08
CA ILE A 25 -4.30 10.16 -1.88
C ILE A 25 -3.20 9.43 -1.13
N LEU A 26 -2.94 9.81 0.11
CA LEU A 26 -2.10 9.07 1.05
C LEU A 26 -2.99 8.33 2.05
N VAL A 27 -2.69 7.04 2.27
CA VAL A 27 -3.42 6.17 3.19
C VAL A 27 -2.46 5.41 4.09
N VAL A 28 -2.77 5.34 5.38
CA VAL A 28 -2.11 4.47 6.34
C VAL A 28 -3.13 3.47 6.86
N MET A 29 -2.85 2.17 6.75
CA MET A 29 -3.65 1.10 7.33
C MET A 29 -2.81 0.26 8.27
N ILE A 30 -3.23 0.11 9.51
CA ILE A 30 -2.59 -0.79 10.47
C ILE A 30 -3.43 -2.06 10.57
N LYS A 31 -2.78 -3.21 10.45
CA LYS A 31 -3.43 -4.53 10.50
C LYS A 31 -2.68 -5.43 11.45
N LYS A 32 -3.41 -6.17 12.27
CA LYS A 32 -2.85 -7.25 13.08
C LYS A 32 -2.55 -8.45 12.19
N GLU A 33 -1.33 -8.98 12.27
CA GLU A 33 -0.89 -10.16 11.50
C GLU A 33 -0.15 -11.13 12.44
N ASP A 34 -0.94 -11.96 13.13
CA ASP A 34 -0.42 -12.92 14.13
C ASP A 34 0.44 -14.03 13.51
N MET A 35 0.33 -14.26 12.19
CA MET A 35 1.08 -15.30 11.47
C MET A 35 2.19 -14.72 10.59
N LEU A 36 2.67 -13.51 10.87
CA LEU A 36 3.77 -12.90 10.15
C LEU A 36 5.07 -13.65 10.40
N LYS A 37 5.51 -14.47 9.44
CA LYS A 37 6.84 -15.09 9.47
C LYS A 37 7.93 -14.03 9.34
N ASP A 38 7.92 -13.33 8.22
CA ASP A 38 8.83 -12.23 7.90
C ASP A 38 8.14 -11.27 6.92
N LEU A 39 8.60 -10.01 6.89
CA LEU A 39 7.98 -8.94 6.12
C LEU A 39 8.15 -9.17 4.61
N ASP A 40 9.28 -9.73 4.18
CA ASP A 40 9.56 -9.98 2.77
C ASP A 40 8.59 -11.00 2.16
N SER A 41 8.40 -12.13 2.83
CA SER A 41 7.41 -13.15 2.49
C SER A 41 5.99 -12.60 2.47
N TYR A 42 5.65 -11.71 3.40
CA TYR A 42 4.35 -11.02 3.38
C TYR A 42 4.20 -10.15 2.12
N ILE A 43 5.19 -9.34 1.80
CA ILE A 43 5.17 -8.45 0.64
C ILE A 43 5.14 -9.25 -0.68
N ASN A 44 5.89 -10.35 -0.78
CA ASN A 44 5.84 -11.24 -1.94
C ASN A 44 4.42 -11.79 -2.17
N ARG A 45 3.69 -12.14 -1.10
CA ARG A 45 2.27 -12.53 -1.20
C ARG A 45 1.39 -11.36 -1.65
N GLN A 46 1.63 -10.16 -1.12
CA GLN A 46 0.87 -8.96 -1.51
C GLN A 46 1.02 -8.61 -3.00
N VAL A 47 2.19 -8.84 -3.59
CA VAL A 47 2.40 -8.67 -5.05
C VAL A 47 1.43 -9.55 -5.84
N VAL A 48 1.26 -10.82 -5.45
CA VAL A 48 0.32 -11.75 -6.09
C VAL A 48 -1.12 -11.28 -5.88
N VAL A 49 -1.48 -10.94 -4.63
CA VAL A 49 -2.83 -10.43 -4.28
C VAL A 49 -3.20 -9.20 -5.10
N PHE A 50 -2.26 -8.26 -5.33
CA PHE A 50 -2.54 -7.09 -6.16
C PHE A 50 -2.73 -7.46 -7.62
N LYS A 51 -1.88 -8.33 -8.19
CA LYS A 51 -2.03 -8.78 -9.58
C LYS A 51 -3.40 -9.42 -9.80
N ASP A 52 -3.79 -10.36 -8.94
CA ASP A 52 -5.07 -11.04 -9.02
C ASP A 52 -6.24 -10.06 -8.87
N ARG A 53 -6.15 -9.10 -7.94
CA ARG A 53 -7.19 -8.09 -7.73
C ARG A 53 -7.41 -7.22 -8.96
N TYR A 54 -6.35 -6.77 -9.63
CA TYR A 54 -6.48 -5.92 -10.81
C TYR A 54 -6.96 -6.72 -12.03
N ASP A 55 -6.47 -7.95 -12.21
CA ASP A 55 -6.91 -8.85 -13.27
C ASP A 55 -8.40 -9.19 -13.15
N MET A 56 -8.86 -9.55 -11.95
CA MET A 56 -10.29 -9.79 -11.66
C MET A 56 -11.17 -8.57 -11.94
N ASN A 57 -10.62 -7.36 -11.80
CA ASN A 57 -11.32 -6.11 -12.07
C ASN A 57 -11.21 -5.67 -13.55
N GLY A 58 -10.66 -6.50 -14.44
CA GLY A 58 -10.44 -6.19 -15.85
C GLY A 58 -9.53 -4.97 -16.05
N THR A 59 -8.63 -4.70 -15.10
CA THR A 59 -7.75 -3.53 -15.10
C THR A 59 -6.31 -3.99 -15.32
N TYR A 60 -5.67 -3.48 -16.36
CA TYR A 60 -4.26 -3.74 -16.59
C TYR A 60 -3.43 -2.96 -15.56
N ALA A 61 -2.69 -3.69 -14.73
CA ALA A 61 -1.78 -3.13 -13.76
C ALA A 61 -0.45 -3.90 -13.75
N GLU A 62 0.65 -3.16 -13.85
CA GLU A 62 2.00 -3.72 -13.65
C GLU A 62 2.34 -3.60 -12.17
N VAL A 63 2.50 -4.74 -11.50
CA VAL A 63 2.87 -4.82 -10.08
C VAL A 63 4.31 -5.30 -9.96
N LYS A 64 5.15 -4.48 -9.35
CA LYS A 64 6.57 -4.78 -9.10
C LYS A 64 6.91 -4.58 -7.63
N LYS A 65 7.82 -5.41 -7.14
CA LYS A 65 8.48 -5.23 -5.85
C LYS A 65 9.89 -4.70 -6.13
N ASP A 66 10.32 -3.76 -5.30
CA ASP A 66 11.64 -3.13 -5.39
C ASP A 66 12.05 -2.67 -3.98
N GLU A 67 13.23 -2.07 -3.83
CA GLU A 67 13.77 -1.63 -2.53
C GLU A 67 14.01 -0.12 -2.50
N ALA A 68 13.70 0.50 -1.36
CA ALA A 68 13.95 1.92 -1.15
C ALA A 68 14.16 2.23 0.33
N GLU A 69 14.84 3.34 0.60
CA GLU A 69 14.92 3.90 1.95
C GLU A 69 13.58 4.54 2.34
N PHE A 70 13.10 4.22 3.54
CA PHE A 70 11.94 4.84 4.16
C PHE A 70 12.14 4.90 5.69
N LEU A 71 12.00 6.08 6.29
CA LEU A 71 12.21 6.33 7.73
C LEU A 71 13.58 5.86 8.25
N GLY A 72 14.64 5.97 7.42
CA GLY A 72 16.00 5.57 7.80
C GLY A 72 16.28 4.06 7.68
N GLU A 73 15.31 3.27 7.22
CA GLU A 73 15.51 1.84 6.93
C GLU A 73 15.35 1.56 5.43
N THR A 74 16.30 0.82 4.85
CA THR A 74 16.14 0.29 3.49
C THR A 74 15.26 -0.95 3.55
N GLY A 75 14.15 -0.93 2.82
CA GLY A 75 13.21 -2.03 2.84
C GLY A 75 12.46 -2.21 1.52
N PRO A 76 11.81 -3.37 1.35
CA PRO A 76 11.00 -3.65 0.18
C PRO A 76 9.74 -2.78 0.15
N TYR A 77 9.40 -2.30 -1.05
CA TYR A 77 8.15 -1.63 -1.36
C TYR A 77 7.51 -2.25 -2.61
N ILE A 78 6.22 -1.96 -2.82
CA ILE A 78 5.50 -2.35 -4.03
C ILE A 78 5.16 -1.09 -4.82
N ILE A 79 5.45 -1.10 -6.11
CA ILE A 79 4.94 -0.13 -7.07
C ILE A 79 3.92 -0.80 -7.99
N ILE A 80 2.80 -0.13 -8.18
CA ILE A 80 1.75 -0.57 -9.10
C ILE A 80 1.52 0.56 -10.11
N HIS A 81 1.74 0.27 -11.38
CA HIS A 81 1.36 1.15 -12.48
C HIS A 81 0.04 0.68 -13.08
N ILE A 82 -0.99 1.48 -12.92
CA ILE A 82 -2.35 1.22 -13.39
C ILE A 82 -2.58 2.06 -14.65
N LYS A 83 -3.01 1.43 -15.74
CA LYS A 83 -3.47 2.14 -16.93
C LYS A 83 -4.98 2.03 -17.03
N LYS A 84 -5.69 3.15 -16.93
CA LYS A 84 -7.15 3.19 -17.01
C LYS A 84 -7.59 4.37 -17.87
N TYR A 85 -8.40 4.09 -18.90
CA TYR A 85 -8.93 5.10 -19.83
C TYR A 85 -7.85 6.02 -20.44
N GLY A 86 -6.69 5.47 -20.79
CA GLY A 86 -5.57 6.23 -21.36
C GLY A 86 -4.78 7.07 -20.35
N GLN A 87 -5.15 7.07 -19.07
CA GLN A 87 -4.43 7.74 -17.99
C GLN A 87 -3.58 6.74 -17.21
N SER A 88 -2.41 7.20 -16.77
CA SER A 88 -1.54 6.45 -15.85
C SER A 88 -1.80 6.89 -14.41
N LEU A 89 -1.89 5.92 -13.53
CA LEU A 89 -1.94 6.13 -12.09
C LEU A 89 -0.92 5.21 -11.42
N TYR A 90 -0.13 5.76 -10.52
CA TYR A 90 0.91 5.04 -9.79
C TYR A 90 0.47 4.90 -8.33
N LYS A 91 0.50 3.67 -7.82
CA LYS A 91 0.35 3.38 -6.39
C LYS A 91 1.68 2.89 -5.84
N ARG A 92 2.28 3.64 -4.92
CA ARG A 92 3.43 3.18 -4.15
C ARG A 92 2.96 2.67 -2.79
N VAL A 93 3.46 1.52 -2.34
CA VAL A 93 3.09 0.91 -1.06
C VAL A 93 4.35 0.53 -0.31
N VAL A 94 4.53 1.09 0.89
CA VAL A 94 5.58 0.70 1.84
C VAL A 94 4.97 0.00 3.03
N TYR A 95 5.77 -0.81 3.72
CA TYR A 95 5.30 -1.58 4.86
C TYR A 95 6.25 -1.40 6.05
N LEU A 96 5.69 -1.26 7.24
CA LEU A 96 6.43 -1.28 8.49
C LEU A 96 5.90 -2.40 9.38
N LYS A 97 6.81 -3.15 10.01
CA LYS A 97 6.43 -4.13 11.04
C LYS A 97 6.56 -3.47 12.41
N VAL A 98 5.48 -3.47 13.19
CA VAL A 98 5.45 -2.96 14.57
C VAL A 98 4.91 -4.05 15.47
N GLY A 99 5.80 -4.82 16.10
CA GLY A 99 5.42 -6.01 16.88
C GLY A 99 4.68 -7.05 16.01
N ASN A 100 3.42 -7.35 16.37
CA ASN A 100 2.53 -8.25 15.63
C ASN A 100 1.62 -7.52 14.63
N TYR A 101 1.92 -6.25 14.34
CA TYR A 101 1.18 -5.43 13.40
C TYR A 101 2.02 -5.12 12.17
N ILE A 102 1.32 -4.92 11.05
CA ILE A 102 1.88 -4.36 9.83
C ILE A 102 1.15 -3.05 9.55
N ALA A 103 1.91 -1.97 9.40
CA ALA A 103 1.41 -0.75 8.79
C ALA A 103 1.65 -0.84 7.27
N GLU A 104 0.57 -0.79 6.50
CA GLU A 104 0.57 -0.61 5.05
C GLU A 104 0.33 0.86 4.75
N ILE A 105 1.34 1.53 4.20
CA ILE A 105 1.28 2.96 3.87
C ILE A 105 1.34 3.05 2.36
N TYR A 106 0.37 3.71 1.73
CA TYR A 106 0.39 3.87 0.29
C TYR A 106 -0.05 5.24 -0.18
N ALA A 107 0.48 5.65 -1.33
CA ALA A 107 0.10 6.86 -2.02
C ALA A 107 -0.30 6.58 -3.47
N PHE A 108 -1.31 7.30 -3.97
CA PHE A 108 -1.69 7.34 -5.38
C PHE A 108 -1.31 8.67 -6.01
N ALA A 109 -0.69 8.65 -7.20
CA ALA A 109 -0.32 9.85 -7.95
C ALA A 109 -0.31 9.63 -9.46
N GLY A 110 -0.21 10.70 -10.24
CA GLY A 110 -0.06 10.63 -11.71
C GLY A 110 1.28 10.07 -12.19
N ASP A 111 2.30 10.07 -11.33
CA ASP A 111 3.64 9.56 -11.60
C ASP A 111 4.28 8.96 -10.34
N GLU A 112 5.34 8.15 -10.51
CA GLU A 112 5.99 7.46 -9.41
C GLU A 112 6.71 8.39 -8.42
N LEU A 113 7.32 9.48 -8.91
CA LEU A 113 8.05 10.44 -8.08
C LEU A 113 7.09 11.15 -7.13
N SER A 114 5.96 11.62 -7.63
CA SER A 114 4.91 12.23 -6.81
C SER A 114 4.38 11.25 -5.76
N ALA A 115 4.15 9.99 -6.12
CA ALA A 115 3.71 8.97 -5.16
C ALA A 115 4.77 8.73 -4.06
N LYS A 116 6.05 8.73 -4.41
CA LYS A 116 7.16 8.64 -3.45
C LYS A 116 7.19 9.85 -2.51
N GLN A 117 7.15 11.07 -3.05
CA GLN A 117 7.21 12.31 -2.27
C GLN A 117 6.09 12.40 -1.23
N MET A 118 4.89 11.91 -1.55
CA MET A 118 3.78 11.85 -0.59
C MET A 118 4.05 10.89 0.57
N ILE A 119 4.66 9.73 0.31
CA ILE A 119 5.07 8.80 1.36
C ILE A 119 6.22 9.39 2.19
N ASP A 120 7.21 10.00 1.54
CA ASP A 120 8.35 10.64 2.22
C ASP A 120 7.91 11.84 3.09
N ALA A 121 6.75 12.44 2.85
CA ALA A 121 6.24 13.52 3.70
C ALA A 121 5.94 13.02 5.14
N ILE A 122 5.67 11.73 5.33
CA ILE A 122 5.49 11.13 6.67
C ILE A 122 6.79 11.21 7.49
N SER A 123 7.95 11.12 6.84
CA SER A 123 9.24 11.15 7.54
C SER A 123 9.71 12.54 7.94
N LYS A 124 8.94 13.60 7.66
CA LYS A 124 9.30 15.00 7.95
C LYS A 124 8.64 15.57 9.20
N ILE A 125 7.97 14.75 10.03
CA ILE A 125 7.53 15.22 11.34
C ILE A 125 8.76 15.24 12.26
N GLU A 126 9.53 16.31 12.17
CA GLU A 126 10.54 16.67 13.17
C GLU A 126 9.83 17.13 14.46
N GLU A 127 10.41 16.79 15.62
CA GLU A 127 9.99 17.26 16.95
C GLU A 127 10.06 18.79 17.11
#